data_AF-A0A7W9KHD3-F1
#
_entry.id   AF-A0A7W9KHD3-F1
#
_cell.length_a   1.000
_cell.length_b   1.000
_cell.length_c   1.000
_cell.angle_alpha   90.00
_cell.angle_beta   90.00
_cell.angle_gamma   90.00
#
_symmetry.space_group_name_H-M   'P 1'
#
loop_
_entity.id
_entity.type
_entity.pdbx_description
1 polymer ?
#
loop_
_entity_poly.entity_id
_entity_poly.type
_entity_poly.pdbx_seq_one_letter_code
_entity_poly.pdbx_strand_id
1 'polypeptide(L)'
;MSRKALLLAAALVLALSPAARADDTVTHHEFQADCTITHHQPDDPIVYPNQPGASHDHTFLGNTTTNAATTLQSLLAAGTGATTCLAPDDLSAYWFPTLYNGNQPVLSTWSQVVYYKSGILDYTKVQPFPQGLRFVTGDMMATQDEFQHAPGAIEGWECGDSFHNWDFPSYCVVGSQANIRYQAPSCWDGVHLDSADHKSHMAYPDRATLTCPADHPVPVPMLEFKIAFPVSGDMSQVHLASGRGYSWHYDFFNAWDPPTLAALVKHCINGGLQCDSRGFDQYKPDRGAALGPNYRLPGR
;
A
#
# COMPACT_ATOMS: atom_id res chain seq x y z
N MET A 1 29.42 -31.42 -55.14
CA MET A 1 29.98 -31.61 -53.78
C MET A 1 30.05 -30.23 -53.11
N SER A 2 28.93 -29.78 -52.52
CA SER A 2 28.62 -29.77 -51.07
C SER A 2 29.09 -28.49 -50.35
N ARG A 3 28.23 -27.46 -50.34
CA ARG A 3 28.32 -26.31 -49.41
C ARG A 3 27.70 -26.73 -48.08
N LYS A 4 28.48 -26.74 -47.00
CA LYS A 4 28.00 -26.99 -45.63
C LYS A 4 27.32 -25.73 -45.09
N ALA A 5 26.03 -25.82 -44.79
CA ALA A 5 25.32 -24.80 -44.02
C ALA A 5 25.56 -25.04 -42.52
N LEU A 6 26.04 -24.01 -41.82
CA LEU A 6 26.20 -24.02 -40.36
C LEU A 6 24.88 -23.52 -39.75
N LEU A 7 24.12 -24.41 -39.11
CA LEU A 7 22.95 -24.05 -38.31
C LEU A 7 23.44 -23.61 -36.93
N LEU A 8 23.32 -22.30 -36.61
CA LEU A 8 23.42 -21.83 -35.23
C LEU A 8 22.12 -22.20 -34.50
N ALA A 9 22.20 -23.13 -33.55
CA ALA A 9 21.13 -23.37 -32.59
C ALA A 9 21.14 -22.24 -31.54
N ALA A 10 20.13 -21.38 -31.56
CA ALA A 10 19.89 -20.44 -30.48
C ALA A 10 19.37 -21.22 -29.25
N ALA A 11 20.19 -21.33 -28.21
CA ALA A 11 19.76 -21.90 -26.94
C ALA A 11 18.83 -20.90 -26.24
N LEU A 12 17.55 -21.22 -26.20
CA LEU A 12 16.55 -20.47 -25.42
C LEU A 12 16.77 -20.78 -23.94
N VAL A 13 17.48 -19.90 -23.22
CA VAL A 13 17.65 -20.02 -21.78
C VAL A 13 16.34 -19.55 -21.13
N LEU A 14 15.47 -20.51 -20.79
CA LEU A 14 14.37 -20.24 -19.88
C LEU A 14 14.96 -19.93 -18.50
N ALA A 15 14.92 -18.65 -18.11
CA ALA A 15 15.20 -18.23 -16.75
C ALA A 15 14.11 -18.80 -15.83
N LEU A 16 14.34 -20.01 -15.34
CA LEU A 16 13.56 -20.60 -14.26
C LEU A 16 13.82 -19.77 -13.01
N SER A 17 12.80 -19.02 -12.57
CA SER A 17 12.80 -18.41 -11.23
C SER A 17 13.00 -19.54 -10.20
N PRO A 18 13.93 -19.42 -9.24
CA PRO A 18 14.11 -20.47 -8.25
C PRO A 18 12.80 -20.63 -7.45
N ALA A 19 12.37 -21.88 -7.26
CA ALA A 19 11.28 -22.19 -6.35
C ALA A 19 11.66 -21.78 -4.91
N ALA A 20 10.67 -21.43 -4.08
CA ALA A 20 10.85 -21.16 -2.66
C ALA A 20 11.64 -22.32 -2.01
N ARG A 21 12.71 -22.00 -1.26
CA ARG A 21 13.55 -23.01 -0.61
C ARG A 21 13.01 -23.31 0.78
N ALA A 22 13.09 -24.57 1.19
CA ALA A 22 12.57 -25.08 2.46
C ALA A 22 13.22 -24.49 3.73
N ASP A 23 14.24 -23.62 3.59
CA ASP A 23 14.99 -23.00 4.69
C ASP A 23 14.68 -21.48 4.85
N ASP A 24 13.73 -20.95 4.07
CA ASP A 24 13.34 -19.53 4.13
C ASP A 24 12.36 -19.28 5.31
N THR A 25 12.81 -19.39 6.56
CA THR A 25 12.04 -18.86 7.70
C THR A 25 12.05 -17.33 7.64
N VAL A 26 11.13 -16.74 6.88
CA VAL A 26 10.79 -15.32 6.98
C VAL A 26 9.54 -15.13 7.81
N THR A 27 9.54 -14.08 8.61
CA THR A 27 8.36 -13.63 9.34
C THR A 27 7.41 -12.81 8.46
N HIS A 28 7.88 -12.29 7.32
CA HIS A 28 7.13 -11.36 6.46
C HIS A 28 7.30 -11.68 4.97
N HIS A 29 6.20 -11.60 4.22
CA HIS A 29 6.11 -11.78 2.76
C HIS A 29 5.57 -10.48 2.16
N GLU A 30 6.46 -9.58 1.80
CA GLU A 30 6.09 -8.19 1.54
C GLU A 30 7.06 -7.44 0.63
N PHE A 31 6.60 -6.33 0.06
CA PHE A 31 7.44 -5.25 -0.45
C PHE A 31 6.90 -3.88 0.00
N GLN A 32 7.73 -2.86 -0.11
CA GLN A 32 7.39 -1.49 0.28
C GLN A 32 7.07 -0.64 -0.95
N ALA A 33 6.14 0.30 -0.80
CA ALA A 33 5.99 1.45 -1.67
C ALA A 33 6.28 2.70 -0.84
N ASP A 34 7.48 3.24 -1.00
CA ASP A 34 7.94 4.42 -0.26
C ASP A 34 7.67 5.69 -1.08
N CYS A 35 6.76 6.54 -0.59
CA CYS A 35 6.29 7.72 -1.30
C CYS A 35 6.28 8.95 -0.38
N THR A 36 6.69 10.12 -0.87
CA THR A 36 6.57 11.38 -0.11
C THR A 36 5.21 12.04 -0.32
N ILE A 37 4.82 12.94 0.59
CA ILE A 37 3.60 13.74 0.42
C ILE A 37 3.69 14.59 -0.85
N THR A 38 2.62 14.60 -1.64
CA THR A 38 2.45 15.47 -2.80
C THR A 38 1.83 16.80 -2.37
N HIS A 39 0.67 16.72 -1.73
CA HIS A 39 -0.16 17.84 -1.31
C HIS A 39 -1.21 17.34 -0.30
N HIS A 40 -2.00 18.28 0.22
CA HIS A 40 -3.21 17.97 0.97
C HIS A 40 -4.35 18.87 0.49
N GLN A 41 -5.57 18.35 0.46
CA GLN A 41 -6.76 19.06 -0.02
C GLN A 41 -8.04 18.34 0.43
N PRO A 42 -9.17 19.06 0.52
CA PRO A 42 -10.50 18.50 0.81
C PRO A 42 -11.15 17.79 -0.40
N ASP A 43 -10.39 16.91 -1.07
CA ASP A 43 -10.90 16.11 -2.18
C ASP A 43 -10.91 14.62 -1.84
N ASP A 44 -11.87 13.89 -2.42
CA ASP A 44 -11.93 12.44 -2.39
C ASP A 44 -12.53 11.93 -3.71
N PRO A 45 -11.71 11.46 -4.66
CA PRO A 45 -12.21 11.00 -5.96
C PRO A 45 -12.95 9.66 -5.92
N ILE A 46 -12.90 8.92 -4.81
CA ILE A 46 -13.66 7.67 -4.64
C ILE A 46 -15.06 8.01 -4.11
N VAL A 47 -15.13 8.72 -2.99
CA VAL A 47 -16.39 9.00 -2.27
C VAL A 47 -17.14 10.20 -2.87
N TYR A 48 -16.42 11.23 -3.33
CA TYR A 48 -16.99 12.46 -3.88
C TYR A 48 -16.43 12.77 -5.29
N PRO A 49 -16.60 11.86 -6.27
CA PRO A 49 -16.04 12.02 -7.60
C PRO A 49 -16.55 13.30 -8.28
N ASN A 50 -15.62 14.08 -8.83
CA ASN A 50 -15.85 15.38 -9.48
C ASN A 50 -16.50 16.44 -8.59
N GLN A 51 -16.33 16.35 -7.27
CA GLN A 51 -16.82 17.33 -6.31
C GLN A 51 -15.67 17.91 -5.47
N PRO A 52 -14.88 18.85 -6.02
CA PRO A 52 -13.76 19.46 -5.29
C PRO A 52 -14.22 20.13 -4.00
N GLY A 53 -13.50 19.90 -2.91
CA GLY A 53 -13.82 20.49 -1.60
C GLY A 53 -14.99 19.83 -0.86
N ALA A 54 -15.52 18.71 -1.34
CA ALA A 54 -16.67 18.04 -0.72
C ALA A 54 -16.30 17.09 0.42
N SER A 55 -15.05 16.64 0.52
CA SER A 55 -14.59 15.80 1.62
C SER A 55 -13.99 16.63 2.76
N HIS A 56 -13.63 15.97 3.87
CA HIS A 56 -12.65 16.56 4.78
C HIS A 56 -11.26 16.53 4.14
N ASP A 57 -10.31 17.25 4.74
CA ASP A 57 -8.96 17.38 4.18
C ASP A 57 -8.19 16.04 4.22
N HIS A 58 -7.65 15.63 3.08
CA HIS A 58 -6.82 14.45 2.92
C HIS A 58 -5.40 14.84 2.54
N THR A 59 -4.42 14.08 3.04
CA THR A 59 -3.01 14.13 2.64
C THR A 59 -2.76 13.06 1.59
N PHE A 60 -2.16 13.43 0.46
CA PHE A 60 -1.96 12.57 -0.71
C PHE A 60 -0.50 12.15 -0.87
N LEU A 61 -0.28 10.90 -1.27
CA LEU A 61 1.00 10.31 -1.67
C LEU A 61 0.88 9.65 -3.05
N GLY A 62 2.03 9.39 -3.67
CA GLY A 62 2.11 8.68 -4.95
C GLY A 62 1.85 9.62 -6.11
N ASN A 63 0.83 9.33 -6.92
CA ASN A 63 0.55 10.09 -8.13
C ASN A 63 0.38 11.59 -7.87
N THR A 64 1.20 12.41 -8.54
CA THR A 64 1.28 13.86 -8.31
C THR A 64 0.10 14.64 -8.90
N THR A 65 -0.82 13.96 -9.60
CA THR A 65 -1.98 14.58 -10.26
C THR A 65 -3.31 14.35 -9.53
N THR A 66 -3.29 13.66 -8.39
CA THR A 66 -4.51 13.25 -7.67
C THR A 66 -5.37 14.44 -7.23
N ASN A 67 -6.65 14.44 -7.58
CA ASN A 67 -7.65 15.43 -7.18
C ASN A 67 -9.08 14.88 -7.30
N ALA A 68 -10.10 15.67 -6.96
CA ALA A 68 -11.49 15.24 -7.00
C ALA A 68 -11.95 14.70 -8.37
N ALA A 69 -11.32 15.09 -9.48
CA ALA A 69 -11.63 14.59 -10.83
C ALA A 69 -10.80 13.36 -11.24
N THR A 70 -10.02 12.78 -10.33
CA THR A 70 -9.16 11.63 -10.61
C THR A 70 -9.96 10.44 -11.12
N THR A 71 -9.49 9.88 -12.22
CA THR A 71 -9.93 8.60 -12.79
C THR A 71 -8.71 7.73 -13.05
N LEU A 72 -8.91 6.43 -13.32
CA LEU A 72 -7.80 5.58 -13.74
C LEU A 72 -7.11 6.17 -14.97
N GLN A 73 -7.87 6.66 -15.95
CA GLN A 73 -7.32 7.25 -17.17
C GLN A 73 -6.44 8.48 -16.88
N SER A 74 -6.83 9.34 -15.93
CA SER A 74 -6.04 10.52 -15.59
C SER A 74 -4.73 10.14 -14.88
N LEU A 75 -4.77 9.16 -13.98
CA LEU A 75 -3.58 8.66 -13.28
C LEU A 75 -2.55 8.10 -14.29
N LEU A 76 -2.99 7.30 -15.25
CA LEU A 76 -2.13 6.74 -16.29
C LEU A 76 -1.61 7.80 -17.27
N ALA A 77 -2.46 8.76 -17.64
CA ALA A 77 -2.09 9.82 -18.57
C ALA A 77 -0.99 10.74 -18.04
N ALA A 78 -0.81 10.80 -16.71
CA ALA A 78 0.30 11.51 -16.09
C ALA A 78 1.67 10.93 -16.50
N GLY A 79 1.73 9.62 -16.78
CA GLY A 79 2.90 8.93 -17.31
C GLY A 79 3.94 8.52 -16.26
N THR A 80 4.87 7.64 -16.65
CA THR A 80 5.93 7.14 -15.77
C THR A 80 6.70 8.29 -15.10
N GLY A 81 6.87 8.20 -13.78
CA GLY A 81 7.56 9.20 -12.97
C GLY A 81 6.67 10.35 -12.48
N ALA A 82 5.40 10.40 -12.87
CA ALA A 82 4.41 11.32 -12.27
C ALA A 82 3.92 10.81 -10.90
N THR A 83 4.88 10.49 -10.02
CA THR A 83 4.65 9.92 -8.70
C THR A 83 5.78 10.35 -7.76
N THR A 84 5.50 10.44 -6.45
CA THR A 84 6.53 10.61 -5.42
C THR A 84 7.09 9.29 -4.92
N CYS A 85 6.54 8.16 -5.36
CA CYS A 85 7.05 6.85 -4.98
C CYS A 85 8.42 6.58 -5.61
N LEU A 86 9.25 5.79 -4.92
CA LEU A 86 10.57 5.40 -5.44
C LEU A 86 10.48 4.65 -6.77
N ALA A 87 9.45 3.82 -6.96
CA ALA A 87 9.17 3.13 -8.22
C ALA A 87 8.42 4.06 -9.20
N PRO A 88 9.04 4.51 -10.31
CA PRO A 88 8.41 5.46 -11.23
C PRO A 88 7.18 4.90 -11.96
N ASP A 89 7.06 3.58 -12.00
CA ASP A 89 5.95 2.86 -12.61
C ASP A 89 4.76 2.64 -11.63
N ASP A 90 4.85 3.12 -10.38
CA ASP A 90 3.71 3.22 -9.47
C ASP A 90 2.98 4.55 -9.66
N LEU A 91 1.94 4.55 -10.49
CA LEU A 91 1.09 5.73 -10.69
C LEU A 91 -0.16 5.70 -9.80
N SER A 92 -0.19 4.84 -8.78
CA SER A 92 -1.32 4.75 -7.86
C SER A 92 -1.44 5.99 -6.97
N ALA A 93 -2.66 6.23 -6.51
CA ALA A 93 -2.94 7.28 -5.53
C ALA A 93 -3.22 6.64 -4.17
N TYR A 94 -2.63 7.22 -3.13
CA TYR A 94 -2.79 6.83 -1.74
C TYR A 94 -3.14 8.09 -0.94
N TRP A 95 -4.19 8.06 -0.13
CA TRP A 95 -4.51 9.20 0.73
C TRP A 95 -5.15 8.77 2.05
N PHE A 96 -5.08 9.67 3.02
CA PHE A 96 -5.60 9.49 4.37
C PHE A 96 -5.95 10.87 4.96
N PRO A 97 -6.79 10.94 6.00
CA PRO A 97 -7.16 12.21 6.64
C PRO A 97 -5.92 12.98 7.09
N THR A 98 -5.85 14.26 6.71
CA THR A 98 -4.75 15.12 7.16
C THR A 98 -4.77 15.23 8.68
N LEU A 99 -3.61 14.99 9.31
CA LEU A 99 -3.44 15.20 10.74
C LEU A 99 -3.16 16.69 10.99
N TYR A 100 -3.80 17.24 12.01
CA TYR A 100 -3.64 18.61 12.46
C TYR A 100 -3.14 18.65 13.90
N ASN A 101 -2.37 19.69 14.23
CA ASN A 101 -2.13 20.11 15.61
C ASN A 101 -2.69 21.54 15.76
N GLY A 102 -3.86 21.65 16.40
CA GLY A 102 -4.67 22.85 16.33
C GLY A 102 -5.10 23.10 14.88
N ASN A 103 -4.85 24.28 14.33
CA ASN A 103 -5.22 24.59 12.95
C ASN A 103 -4.09 24.36 11.93
N GLN A 104 -2.95 23.82 12.37
CA GLN A 104 -1.79 23.61 11.49
C GLN A 104 -1.74 22.16 11.01
N PRO A 105 -1.70 21.92 9.69
CA PRO A 105 -1.52 20.57 9.16
C PRO A 105 -0.12 20.05 9.53
N VAL A 106 -0.05 18.78 9.91
CA VAL A 106 1.18 18.07 10.28
C VAL A 106 1.59 17.19 9.10
N LEU A 107 2.50 17.72 8.28
CA LEU A 107 2.97 17.07 7.06
C LEU A 107 4.44 16.67 7.22
N SER A 108 4.75 15.40 6.92
CA SER A 108 6.12 14.90 6.87
C SER A 108 6.88 15.36 5.63
N THR A 109 8.20 15.49 5.73
CA THR A 109 9.08 15.78 4.59
C THR A 109 9.86 14.55 4.08
N TRP A 110 9.59 13.38 4.65
CA TRP A 110 10.21 12.10 4.30
C TRP A 110 9.21 11.12 3.68
N SER A 111 9.70 10.00 3.17
CA SER A 111 8.85 8.96 2.59
C SER A 111 8.01 8.26 3.65
N GLN A 112 6.71 8.17 3.38
CA GLN A 112 5.80 7.29 4.09
C GLN A 112 5.88 5.89 3.49
N VAL A 113 5.62 4.87 4.31
CA VAL A 113 5.75 3.47 3.89
C VAL A 113 4.35 2.85 3.77
N VAL A 114 4.02 2.43 2.55
CA VAL A 114 2.87 1.55 2.29
C VAL A 114 3.40 0.15 2.04
N TYR A 115 3.11 -0.79 2.93
CA TYR A 115 3.50 -2.18 2.74
C TYR A 115 2.47 -2.91 1.90
N TYR A 116 2.94 -3.71 0.96
CA TYR A 116 2.16 -4.71 0.23
C TYR A 116 2.53 -6.08 0.80
N LYS A 117 1.65 -6.66 1.62
CA LYS A 117 1.90 -7.92 2.33
C LYS A 117 1.03 -9.05 1.79
N SER A 118 1.38 -10.29 2.11
CA SER A 118 0.59 -11.46 1.69
C SER A 118 -0.87 -11.46 2.15
N GLY A 119 -1.18 -11.02 3.37
CA GLY A 119 -2.53 -11.00 3.95
C GLY A 119 -3.11 -12.38 4.30
N ILE A 120 -2.74 -13.43 3.56
CA ILE A 120 -3.19 -14.82 3.75
C ILE A 120 -2.02 -15.77 4.08
N LEU A 121 -2.35 -16.94 4.64
CA LEU A 121 -1.34 -17.94 4.98
C LEU A 121 -0.64 -18.52 3.74
N ASP A 122 -1.39 -18.84 2.70
CA ASP A 122 -0.86 -19.33 1.43
C ASP A 122 -0.42 -18.17 0.52
N TYR A 123 0.66 -17.51 0.93
CA TYR A 123 1.23 -16.35 0.25
C TYR A 123 1.59 -16.59 -1.23
N THR A 124 1.69 -17.85 -1.68
CA THR A 124 1.98 -18.20 -3.07
C THR A 124 0.80 -17.96 -4.02
N LYS A 125 -0.41 -17.80 -3.48
CA LYS A 125 -1.64 -17.55 -4.24
C LYS A 125 -1.97 -16.07 -4.46
N VAL A 126 -1.23 -15.16 -3.83
CA VAL A 126 -1.48 -13.72 -3.92
C VAL A 126 -1.25 -13.26 -5.36
N GLN A 127 -2.25 -12.59 -5.94
CA GLN A 127 -2.23 -12.03 -7.28
C GLN A 127 -2.05 -10.52 -7.23
N PRO A 128 -1.40 -9.87 -8.22
CA PRO A 128 -1.32 -8.42 -8.26
C PRO A 128 -2.72 -7.79 -8.36
N PHE A 129 -2.91 -6.62 -7.75
CA PHE A 129 -4.16 -5.88 -7.89
C PHE A 129 -4.48 -5.61 -9.37
N PRO A 130 -5.73 -5.81 -9.81
CA PRO A 130 -6.14 -5.37 -11.12
C PRO A 130 -6.10 -3.85 -11.20
N GLN A 131 -5.67 -3.33 -12.35
CA GLN A 131 -5.56 -1.90 -12.55
C GLN A 131 -6.93 -1.22 -12.42
N GLY A 132 -6.99 -0.16 -11.61
CA GLY A 132 -8.22 0.54 -11.30
C GLY A 132 -8.98 0.04 -10.07
N LEU A 133 -8.55 -1.05 -9.43
CA LEU A 133 -9.07 -1.44 -8.12
C LEU A 133 -8.92 -0.26 -7.15
N ARG A 134 -9.97 0.06 -6.42
CA ARG A 134 -9.97 1.14 -5.44
C ARG A 134 -10.94 0.86 -4.30
N PHE A 135 -10.53 1.22 -3.09
CA PHE A 135 -11.31 0.96 -1.88
C PHE A 135 -10.94 1.92 -0.76
N VAL A 136 -11.86 2.03 0.22
CA VAL A 136 -11.68 2.76 1.47
C VAL A 136 -11.48 1.77 2.61
N THR A 137 -10.41 1.92 3.39
CA THR A 137 -10.12 1.09 4.58
C THR A 137 -10.32 1.88 5.86
N GLY A 138 -10.93 1.29 6.90
CA GLY A 138 -11.28 2.01 8.14
C GLY A 138 -12.65 2.68 8.06
N ASP A 139 -12.98 3.52 9.02
CA ASP A 139 -14.27 4.23 9.07
C ASP A 139 -14.12 5.56 9.82
N MET A 140 -14.49 6.67 9.17
CA MET A 140 -14.44 8.00 9.79
C MET A 140 -15.45 8.19 10.93
N MET A 141 -16.52 7.39 10.93
CA MET A 141 -17.58 7.44 11.93
C MET A 141 -17.37 6.45 13.07
N ALA A 142 -16.28 5.67 13.05
CA ALA A 142 -16.00 4.67 14.06
C ALA A 142 -15.96 5.31 15.46
N THR A 143 -16.47 4.58 16.44
CA THR A 143 -16.14 4.78 17.83
C THR A 143 -14.75 4.21 18.14
N GLN A 144 -14.17 4.61 19.27
CA GLN A 144 -12.89 4.04 19.72
C GLN A 144 -12.95 2.50 19.87
N ASP A 145 -14.07 1.96 20.33
CA ASP A 145 -14.25 0.51 20.49
C ASP A 145 -14.30 -0.22 19.14
N GLU A 146 -15.03 0.33 18.17
CA GLU A 146 -15.08 -0.20 16.80
C GLU A 146 -13.70 -0.15 16.15
N PHE A 147 -12.96 0.95 16.32
CA PHE A 147 -11.61 1.08 15.79
C PHE A 147 -10.65 0.06 16.40
N GLN A 148 -10.69 -0.13 17.73
CA GLN A 148 -9.87 -1.11 18.45
C GLN A 148 -10.11 -2.55 17.97
N HIS A 149 -11.37 -2.90 17.67
CA HIS A 149 -11.74 -4.28 17.33
C HIS A 149 -11.85 -4.53 15.81
N ALA A 150 -11.65 -3.49 15.00
CA ALA A 150 -11.68 -3.60 13.56
C ALA A 150 -10.67 -4.64 13.05
N PRO A 151 -10.99 -5.39 11.98
CA PRO A 151 -10.09 -6.41 11.43
C PRO A 151 -8.76 -5.86 10.89
N GLY A 152 -8.71 -4.58 10.52
CA GLY A 152 -7.50 -3.90 10.08
C GLY A 152 -6.64 -3.33 11.22
N ALA A 153 -7.12 -3.36 12.46
CA ALA A 153 -6.42 -2.80 13.62
C ALA A 153 -5.35 -3.78 14.12
N ILE A 154 -4.09 -3.32 14.13
CA ILE A 154 -2.93 -4.10 14.61
C ILE A 154 -2.29 -3.40 15.81
N GLU A 155 -1.40 -2.43 15.57
CA GLU A 155 -0.69 -1.70 16.65
C GLU A 155 -1.40 -0.40 17.07
N GLY A 156 -2.43 0.03 16.32
CA GLY A 156 -3.07 1.33 16.54
C GLY A 156 -2.10 2.50 16.38
N TRP A 157 -2.30 3.54 17.18
CA TRP A 157 -1.43 4.70 17.27
C TRP A 157 -0.21 4.41 18.15
N GLU A 158 0.95 4.85 17.66
CA GLU A 158 2.24 4.70 18.32
C GLU A 158 2.85 6.08 18.58
N CYS A 159 3.52 6.25 19.71
CA CYS A 159 4.42 7.36 19.95
C CYS A 159 5.62 6.94 20.79
N GLY A 160 6.81 6.97 20.19
CA GLY A 160 8.03 6.47 20.85
C GLY A 160 7.84 5.02 21.26
N ASP A 161 7.96 4.74 22.56
CA ASP A 161 7.74 3.40 23.13
C ASP A 161 6.28 3.16 23.60
N SER A 162 5.34 4.05 23.27
CA SER A 162 3.90 3.86 23.49
C SER A 162 3.27 3.27 22.22
N PHE A 163 2.59 2.12 22.34
CA PHE A 163 2.00 1.35 21.24
C PHE A 163 0.65 0.75 21.70
N HIS A 164 -0.18 0.25 20.77
CA HIS A 164 -1.57 -0.18 21.01
C HIS A 164 -2.48 0.93 21.56
N ASN A 165 -2.31 2.18 21.09
CA ASN A 165 -3.24 3.26 21.43
C ASN A 165 -4.39 3.32 20.42
N TRP A 166 -5.63 3.26 20.89
CA TRP A 166 -6.83 3.28 20.03
C TRP A 166 -7.41 4.69 19.81
N ASP A 167 -6.75 5.70 20.37
CA ASP A 167 -6.90 7.12 20.07
C ASP A 167 -5.51 7.76 20.23
N PHE A 168 -5.38 9.04 19.90
CA PHE A 168 -4.14 9.78 20.16
C PHE A 168 -3.80 9.75 21.66
N PRO A 169 -2.59 9.30 22.04
CA PRO A 169 -2.14 9.42 23.42
C PRO A 169 -2.09 10.89 23.81
N SER A 170 -2.39 11.24 25.07
CA SER A 170 -2.43 12.64 25.52
C SER A 170 -1.06 13.34 25.46
N TYR A 171 0.02 12.56 25.49
CA TYR A 171 1.38 13.05 25.41
C TYR A 171 2.22 12.11 24.54
N CYS A 172 3.08 12.71 23.74
CA CYS A 172 4.04 12.02 22.92
C CYS A 172 5.45 12.53 23.25
N VAL A 173 6.45 11.64 23.36
CA VAL A 173 7.79 12.04 23.82
C VAL A 173 8.40 13.07 22.87
N VAL A 174 8.79 14.25 23.36
CA VAL A 174 9.39 15.30 22.52
C VAL A 174 10.61 14.76 21.77
N GLY A 175 10.62 14.93 20.44
CA GLY A 175 11.65 14.41 19.56
C GLY A 175 11.37 13.01 18.99
N SER A 176 10.30 12.35 19.42
CA SER A 176 9.73 11.22 18.69
C SER A 176 8.72 11.71 17.63
N GLN A 177 7.84 10.81 17.20
CA GLN A 177 6.78 11.07 16.23
C GLN A 177 5.55 10.22 16.58
N ALA A 178 4.38 10.65 16.13
CA ALA A 178 3.19 9.80 16.12
C ALA A 178 3.22 8.90 14.89
N ASN A 179 2.82 7.63 15.02
CA ASN A 179 2.66 6.72 13.90
C ASN A 179 1.33 5.98 13.98
N ILE A 180 0.91 5.43 12.86
CA ILE A 180 -0.26 4.56 12.76
C ILE A 180 0.07 3.39 11.83
N ARG A 181 -0.37 2.19 12.21
CA ARG A 181 -0.34 0.99 11.37
C ARG A 181 -1.74 0.43 11.23
N TYR A 182 -2.25 0.41 10.01
CA TYR A 182 -3.61 -0.06 9.74
C TYR A 182 -3.68 -0.87 8.44
N GLN A 183 -4.30 -2.05 8.49
CA GLN A 183 -4.32 -3.03 7.41
C GLN A 183 -5.63 -2.99 6.63
N ALA A 184 -5.54 -3.14 5.32
CA ALA A 184 -6.68 -3.28 4.40
C ALA A 184 -7.16 -4.74 4.33
N PRO A 185 -8.38 -4.97 3.84
CA PRO A 185 -8.77 -6.30 3.38
C PRO A 185 -7.86 -6.78 2.22
N SER A 186 -7.71 -8.10 2.09
CA SER A 186 -6.79 -8.73 1.12
C SER A 186 -7.42 -9.84 0.27
N CYS A 187 -8.74 -9.91 0.28
CA CYS A 187 -9.52 -10.85 -0.51
C CYS A 187 -10.49 -10.08 -1.41
N TRP A 188 -10.30 -10.18 -2.72
CA TRP A 188 -11.12 -9.51 -3.73
C TRP A 188 -12.19 -10.47 -4.27
N ASP A 189 -13.37 -9.95 -4.59
CA ASP A 189 -14.48 -10.72 -5.18
C ASP A 189 -14.19 -11.28 -6.60
N GLY A 190 -13.12 -10.79 -7.24
CA GLY A 190 -12.71 -11.24 -8.57
C GLY A 190 -13.47 -10.56 -9.71
N VAL A 191 -14.37 -9.62 -9.41
CA VAL A 191 -15.30 -9.03 -10.38
C VAL A 191 -15.26 -7.50 -10.35
N HIS A 192 -15.42 -6.87 -9.18
CA HIS A 192 -15.66 -5.44 -9.09
C HIS A 192 -14.40 -4.67 -8.69
N LEU A 193 -14.00 -3.69 -9.49
CA LEU A 193 -12.88 -2.80 -9.14
C LEU A 193 -13.25 -1.77 -8.06
N ASP A 194 -14.55 -1.64 -7.76
CA ASP A 194 -15.14 -0.73 -6.81
C ASP A 194 -16.58 -1.18 -6.50
N SER A 195 -17.10 -0.85 -5.33
CA SER A 195 -18.48 -1.13 -4.91
C SER A 195 -19.18 0.16 -4.50
N ALA A 196 -20.51 0.15 -4.37
CA ALA A 196 -21.27 1.37 -4.04
C ALA A 196 -20.89 1.97 -2.67
N ASP A 197 -20.38 1.15 -1.75
CA ASP A 197 -19.85 1.54 -0.45
C ASP A 197 -18.32 1.62 -0.41
N HIS A 198 -17.66 1.42 -1.56
CA HIS A 198 -16.21 1.40 -1.75
C HIS A 198 -15.45 0.40 -0.87
N LYS A 199 -16.16 -0.61 -0.33
CA LYS A 199 -15.64 -1.57 0.66
C LYS A 199 -16.02 -3.00 0.34
N SER A 200 -17.30 -3.29 0.07
CA SER A 200 -17.86 -4.64 0.00
C SER A 200 -17.35 -5.55 -1.13
N HIS A 201 -16.61 -5.04 -2.10
CA HIS A 201 -15.90 -5.86 -3.09
C HIS A 201 -14.57 -6.45 -2.56
N MET A 202 -14.17 -6.03 -1.36
CA MET A 202 -12.99 -6.49 -0.64
C MET A 202 -13.40 -7.06 0.73
N ALA A 203 -12.76 -8.16 1.14
CA ALA A 203 -12.97 -8.79 2.43
C ALA A 203 -11.65 -9.09 3.15
N TYR A 204 -11.72 -9.12 4.48
CA TYR A 204 -10.61 -9.62 5.28
C TYR A 204 -10.60 -11.16 5.22
N PRO A 205 -9.42 -11.79 5.22
CA PRO A 205 -9.31 -13.23 5.40
C PRO A 205 -9.98 -13.69 6.70
N ASP A 206 -10.44 -14.94 6.72
CA ASP A 206 -10.94 -15.55 7.95
C ASP A 206 -9.84 -15.55 9.03
N ARG A 207 -10.16 -15.11 10.25
CA ARG A 207 -9.17 -14.93 11.31
C ARG A 207 -8.56 -16.24 11.81
N ALA A 208 -9.26 -17.38 11.66
CA ALA A 208 -8.79 -18.67 12.13
C ALA A 208 -7.96 -19.40 11.07
N THR A 209 -8.37 -19.34 9.80
CA THR A 209 -7.69 -20.06 8.72
C THR A 209 -6.72 -19.19 7.93
N LEU A 210 -6.84 -17.87 8.03
CA LEU A 210 -6.10 -16.90 7.20
C LEU A 210 -6.26 -17.19 5.71
N THR A 211 -7.47 -17.58 5.30
CA THR A 211 -7.84 -17.82 3.90
C THR A 211 -8.97 -16.89 3.49
N CYS A 212 -9.02 -16.60 2.20
CA CYS A 212 -10.10 -15.79 1.66
C CYS A 212 -11.48 -16.48 1.75
N PRO A 213 -12.53 -15.73 2.09
CA PRO A 213 -13.91 -16.19 2.01
C PRO A 213 -14.31 -16.65 0.61
N ALA A 214 -15.34 -17.50 0.52
CA ALA A 214 -15.79 -18.07 -0.75
C ALA A 214 -16.39 -17.04 -1.73
N ASP A 215 -16.96 -15.95 -1.20
CA ASP A 215 -17.47 -14.81 -1.97
C ASP A 215 -16.38 -13.80 -2.36
N HIS A 216 -15.17 -13.93 -1.79
CA HIS A 216 -14.00 -13.11 -2.10
C HIS A 216 -12.78 -13.95 -2.48
N PRO A 217 -12.86 -14.80 -3.52
CA PRO A 217 -11.95 -15.92 -3.69
C PRO A 217 -10.55 -15.54 -4.19
N VAL A 218 -10.29 -14.27 -4.54
CA VAL A 218 -9.03 -13.83 -5.16
C VAL A 218 -8.14 -13.16 -4.10
N PRO A 219 -7.06 -13.82 -3.62
CA PRO A 219 -6.13 -13.18 -2.72
C PRO A 219 -5.32 -12.13 -3.47
N VAL A 220 -5.26 -10.93 -2.90
CA VAL A 220 -4.51 -9.78 -3.40
C VAL A 220 -3.65 -9.21 -2.27
N PRO A 221 -2.67 -8.32 -2.51
CA PRO A 221 -1.83 -7.82 -1.44
C PRO A 221 -2.68 -7.15 -0.36
N MET A 222 -2.33 -7.37 0.91
CA MET A 222 -2.81 -6.57 2.01
C MET A 222 -2.00 -5.27 2.06
N LEU A 223 -2.65 -4.14 1.82
CA LEU A 223 -2.03 -2.85 2.11
C LEU A 223 -1.96 -2.66 3.63
N GLU A 224 -0.79 -2.26 4.12
CA GLU A 224 -0.64 -1.72 5.47
C GLU A 224 -0.03 -0.34 5.37
N PHE A 225 -0.82 0.68 5.71
CA PHE A 225 -0.33 2.04 5.80
C PHE A 225 0.42 2.17 7.13
N LYS A 226 1.74 2.40 7.06
CA LYS A 226 2.57 2.77 8.20
C LYS A 226 2.94 4.24 8.04
N ILE A 227 2.10 5.11 8.58
CA ILE A 227 2.23 6.56 8.40
C ILE A 227 2.81 7.18 9.66
N ALA A 228 3.79 8.05 9.47
CA ALA A 228 4.54 8.76 10.50
C ALA A 228 4.31 10.27 10.39
N PHE A 229 4.01 10.90 11.51
CA PHE A 229 3.67 12.32 11.61
C PHE A 229 4.69 13.07 12.49
N PRO A 230 5.30 14.17 12.03
CA PRO A 230 6.24 15.01 12.80
C PRO A 230 5.55 15.79 13.94
N VAL A 231 4.85 15.10 14.85
CA VAL A 231 4.21 15.67 16.03
C VAL A 231 4.62 14.90 17.28
N SER A 232 4.94 15.67 18.32
CA SER A 232 5.28 15.17 19.65
C SER A 232 4.98 16.26 20.69
N GLY A 233 5.14 15.93 21.97
CA GLY A 233 4.82 16.79 23.10
C GLY A 233 3.36 16.66 23.51
N ASP A 234 2.72 17.79 23.80
CA ASP A 234 1.29 17.83 24.11
C ASP A 234 0.45 17.50 22.87
N MET A 235 -0.35 16.46 22.97
CA MET A 235 -1.19 15.96 21.88
C MET A 235 -2.66 16.39 22.03
N SER A 236 -3.00 17.26 22.99
CA SER A 236 -4.40 17.62 23.29
C SER A 236 -5.11 18.30 22.12
N GLN A 237 -4.34 18.95 21.24
CA GLN A 237 -4.82 19.65 20.05
C GLN A 237 -4.71 18.78 18.77
N VAL A 238 -4.15 17.57 18.89
CA VAL A 238 -3.95 16.68 17.74
C VAL A 238 -5.26 15.99 17.37
N HIS A 239 -5.60 16.07 16.10
CA HIS A 239 -6.79 15.46 15.52
C HIS A 239 -6.59 15.17 14.03
N LEU A 240 -7.37 14.25 13.48
CA LEU A 240 -7.52 14.07 12.04
C LEU A 240 -8.54 15.09 11.52
N ALA A 241 -8.45 15.42 10.23
CA ALA A 241 -9.50 16.16 9.52
C ALA A 241 -10.89 15.50 9.67
N SER A 242 -10.92 14.18 9.87
CA SER A 242 -12.13 13.38 10.10
C SER A 242 -12.56 13.29 11.57
N GLY A 243 -11.76 13.77 12.53
CA GLY A 243 -12.06 13.67 13.96
C GLY A 243 -10.90 13.17 14.81
N ARG A 244 -11.17 12.26 15.75
CA ARG A 244 -10.18 11.71 16.70
C ARG A 244 -9.32 10.62 16.05
N GLY A 245 -8.35 10.06 16.75
CA GLY A 245 -7.46 9.03 16.19
C GLY A 245 -8.21 7.78 15.71
N TYR A 246 -9.36 7.49 16.30
CA TYR A 246 -10.20 6.36 15.89
C TYR A 246 -11.02 6.59 14.61
N SER A 247 -11.09 7.83 14.08
CA SER A 247 -11.69 8.10 12.75
C SER A 247 -10.71 7.86 11.60
N TRP A 248 -9.60 7.18 11.88
CA TRP A 248 -8.59 6.83 10.89
C TRP A 248 -9.19 5.94 9.80
N HIS A 249 -8.90 6.33 8.58
CA HIS A 249 -9.15 5.56 7.38
C HIS A 249 -8.11 5.95 6.33
N TYR A 250 -8.04 5.19 5.26
CA TYR A 250 -7.27 5.56 4.10
C TYR A 250 -7.88 4.96 2.85
N ASP A 251 -7.41 5.48 1.74
CA ASP A 251 -7.95 5.24 0.44
C ASP A 251 -6.81 4.88 -0.51
N PHE A 252 -7.15 4.01 -1.44
CA PHE A 252 -6.21 3.53 -2.45
C PHE A 252 -6.91 3.48 -3.80
N PHE A 253 -6.23 3.96 -4.83
CA PHE A 253 -6.63 3.79 -6.22
C PHE A 253 -5.46 3.25 -7.02
N ASN A 254 -5.52 1.95 -7.34
CA ASN A 254 -4.45 1.25 -8.04
C ASN A 254 -4.28 1.75 -9.48
N ALA A 255 -3.08 2.24 -9.79
CA ALA A 255 -2.67 2.55 -11.15
C ALA A 255 -1.20 2.16 -11.41
N TRP A 256 -0.69 1.16 -10.70
CA TRP A 256 0.58 0.51 -11.02
C TRP A 256 0.63 0.06 -12.50
N ASP A 257 1.82 0.16 -13.10
CA ASP A 257 2.15 -0.61 -14.30
C ASP A 257 1.96 -2.12 -14.00
N PRO A 258 1.08 -2.83 -14.73
CA PRO A 258 0.74 -4.20 -14.37
C PRO A 258 1.94 -5.16 -14.41
N PRO A 259 2.85 -5.11 -15.41
CA PRO A 259 4.07 -5.91 -15.39
C PRO A 259 4.97 -5.67 -14.17
N THR A 260 5.15 -4.40 -13.76
CA THR A 260 5.98 -4.05 -12.60
C THR A 260 5.38 -4.59 -11.30
N LEU A 261 4.08 -4.37 -11.06
CA LEU A 261 3.41 -4.89 -9.86
C LEU A 261 3.42 -6.43 -9.84
N ALA A 262 3.18 -7.08 -10.98
CA ALA A 262 3.25 -8.54 -11.08
C ALA A 262 4.64 -9.08 -10.74
N ALA A 263 5.72 -8.39 -11.14
CA ALA A 263 7.08 -8.80 -10.81
C ALA A 263 7.38 -8.65 -9.32
N LEU A 264 6.94 -7.56 -8.68
CA LEU A 264 7.09 -7.35 -7.24
C LEU A 264 6.30 -8.38 -6.43
N VAL A 265 5.04 -8.63 -6.77
CA VAL A 265 4.22 -9.66 -6.10
C VAL A 265 4.84 -11.04 -6.26
N LYS A 266 5.25 -11.42 -7.48
CA LYS A 266 5.87 -12.72 -7.74
C LYS A 266 7.18 -12.91 -6.98
N HIS A 267 8.05 -11.90 -7.01
CA HIS A 267 9.38 -11.99 -6.41
C HIS A 267 9.34 -11.90 -4.89
N CYS A 268 8.60 -10.92 -4.36
CA CYS A 268 8.64 -10.59 -2.95
C CYS A 268 7.61 -11.35 -2.13
N ILE A 269 6.34 -11.30 -2.55
CA ILE A 269 5.26 -11.96 -1.81
C ILE A 269 5.31 -13.46 -2.09
N ASN A 270 5.10 -13.90 -3.33
CA ASN A 270 5.07 -15.33 -3.65
C ASN A 270 6.45 -16.00 -3.49
N GLY A 271 7.54 -15.23 -3.58
CA GLY A 271 8.90 -15.72 -3.39
C GLY A 271 9.34 -15.83 -1.92
N GLY A 272 8.51 -15.40 -0.97
CA GLY A 272 8.78 -15.49 0.46
C GLY A 272 9.91 -14.56 0.91
N LEU A 273 9.85 -13.28 0.56
CA LEU A 273 10.88 -12.29 0.85
C LEU A 273 10.32 -11.08 1.59
N GLN A 274 11.19 -10.39 2.32
CA GLN A 274 10.91 -9.09 2.90
C GLN A 274 11.66 -8.01 2.11
N CYS A 275 10.98 -7.47 1.10
CA CYS A 275 11.60 -6.56 0.16
C CYS A 275 11.46 -5.09 0.54
N ASP A 276 12.47 -4.30 0.16
CA ASP A 276 12.36 -2.84 0.02
C ASP A 276 11.55 -2.45 -1.24
N SER A 277 11.49 -1.15 -1.53
CA SER A 277 10.82 -0.59 -2.72
C SER A 277 11.41 -1.04 -4.07
N ARG A 278 12.63 -1.58 -4.09
CA ARG A 278 13.25 -2.13 -5.30
C ARG A 278 12.89 -3.61 -5.50
N GLY A 279 12.23 -4.22 -4.52
CA GLY A 279 12.03 -5.66 -4.50
C GLY A 279 13.30 -6.42 -4.07
N PHE A 280 14.17 -5.80 -3.26
CA PHE A 280 15.40 -6.42 -2.74
C PHE A 280 15.23 -6.79 -1.26
N ASP A 281 15.59 -8.02 -0.90
CA ASP A 281 15.60 -8.49 0.48
C ASP A 281 17.01 -8.38 1.07
N GLN A 282 17.19 -7.47 2.03
CA GLN A 282 18.48 -7.24 2.69
C GLN A 282 19.01 -8.44 3.49
N TYR A 283 18.11 -9.34 3.90
CA TYR A 283 18.46 -10.56 4.63
C TYR A 283 18.73 -11.74 3.69
N LYS A 284 18.29 -11.65 2.42
CA LYS A 284 18.53 -12.66 1.38
C LYS A 284 19.09 -12.04 0.08
N PRO A 285 20.28 -11.42 0.14
CA PRO A 285 20.85 -10.69 -1.00
C PRO A 285 21.13 -11.58 -2.23
N ASP A 286 21.33 -12.89 -2.02
CA ASP A 286 21.54 -13.89 -3.08
C ASP A 286 20.31 -14.09 -3.98
N ARG A 287 19.13 -13.66 -3.50
CA ARG A 287 17.86 -13.74 -4.24
C ARG A 287 17.71 -12.61 -5.26
N GLY A 288 18.56 -11.58 -5.20
CA GLY A 288 18.50 -10.44 -6.10
C GLY A 288 17.30 -9.52 -5.87
N ALA A 289 17.07 -8.61 -6.80
CA ALA A 289 15.99 -7.63 -6.75
C ALA A 289 15.00 -7.84 -7.89
N ALA A 290 13.72 -7.56 -7.65
CA ALA A 290 12.70 -7.55 -8.71
C ALA A 290 12.97 -6.43 -9.74
N LEU A 291 13.45 -5.28 -9.27
CA LEU A 291 13.67 -4.08 -10.07
C LEU A 291 15.16 -3.73 -10.21
N GLY A 292 15.49 -3.03 -11.30
CA GLY A 292 16.81 -2.47 -11.55
C GLY A 292 17.18 -1.33 -10.59
N PRO A 293 18.42 -0.81 -10.65
CA PRO A 293 18.84 0.33 -9.82
C PRO A 293 18.02 1.61 -10.00
N ASN A 294 17.27 1.71 -11.09
CA ASN A 294 16.33 2.80 -11.38
C ASN A 294 14.91 2.53 -10.85
N TYR A 295 14.70 1.48 -10.05
CA TYR A 295 13.38 1.07 -9.53
C TYR A 295 12.35 0.78 -10.62
N ARG A 296 12.82 0.30 -11.78
CA ARG A 296 11.98 -0.16 -12.89
C ARG A 296 12.32 -1.60 -13.25
N LEU A 297 11.44 -2.24 -14.01
CA LEU A 297 11.74 -3.56 -14.58
C LEU A 297 13.03 -3.51 -15.41
N PRO A 298 13.87 -4.56 -15.35
CA PRO A 298 15.06 -4.66 -16.19
C PRO A 298 14.73 -4.44 -17.67
N GLY A 299 15.45 -3.51 -18.31
CA GLY A 299 15.22 -3.13 -19.71
C GLY A 299 14.28 -1.94 -19.93
N ARG A 300 13.81 -1.29 -18.86
CA ARG A 300 13.07 -0.01 -18.89
C ARG A 300 13.87 1.16 -18.32
#